data_AF-A7SBB4-F1
#
_entry.id   AF-A7SBB4-F1
#
_cell.length_a   1.000
_cell.length_b   1.000
_cell.length_c   1.000
_cell.angle_alpha   90.00
_cell.angle_beta   90.00
_cell.angle_gamma   90.00
#
_symmetry.space_group_name_H-M   'P 1'
#
loop_
_entity.id
_entity.type
_entity.pdbx_description
1 polymer ?
#
loop_
_entity_poly.entity_id
_entity_poly.type
_entity_poly.pdbx_seq_one_letter_code
_entity_poly.pdbx_strand_id
1 'polypeptide(L)'
;GATRIRQLRVAAGRCPVQQNIQTLIPECNVQYSWSNEDTEPYQTNWTSTINASLPSEWTYSSQAELRGYPYVGSIAVYAGGGYIKVFKLSSLDELNALKNSNWIDKYTRAVFLEISLYNAQVDVFTSVTFLSE
;
A
#
# COMPACT_ATOMS: atom_id res chain seq x y z
N GLY A 1 -0.79 -19.47 -7.82
CA GLY A 1 -0.39 -18.12 -8.24
C GLY A 1 0.56 -17.53 -7.21
N ALA A 2 1.19 -16.40 -7.51
CA ALA A 2 1.90 -15.63 -6.48
C ALA A 2 0.87 -14.83 -5.66
N THR A 3 1.07 -14.77 -4.35
CA THR A 3 0.28 -13.91 -3.45
C THR A 3 0.94 -12.54 -3.42
N ARG A 4 0.16 -11.46 -3.51
CA ARG A 4 0.70 -10.10 -3.34
C ARG A 4 -0.09 -9.30 -2.32
N ILE A 5 0.63 -8.48 -1.56
CA ILE A 5 0.06 -7.40 -0.77
C ILE A 5 0.31 -6.08 -1.50
N ARG A 6 -0.71 -5.22 -1.53
CA ARG A 6 -0.64 -3.89 -2.15
C ARG A 6 -1.25 -2.89 -1.19
N GLN A 7 -0.60 -1.75 -0.97
CA GLN A 7 -1.17 -0.70 -0.15
C GLN A 7 -1.29 0.62 -0.90
N LEU A 8 -2.23 1.42 -0.43
CA LEU A 8 -2.38 2.82 -0.77
C LEU A 8 -2.21 3.66 0.48
N ARG A 9 -1.48 4.77 0.33
CA ARG A 9 -1.20 5.73 1.39
C ARG A 9 -1.40 7.15 0.88
N VAL A 10 -1.57 8.09 1.81
CA VAL A 10 -1.69 9.51 1.49
C VAL A 10 -0.45 10.28 1.91
N ALA A 11 -0.17 11.36 1.20
CA ALA A 11 1.01 12.17 1.47
C ALA A 11 0.86 12.91 2.81
N ALA A 12 1.97 13.01 3.54
CA ALA A 12 2.03 13.79 4.78
C ALA A 12 1.84 15.29 4.52
N GLY A 13 1.39 16.03 5.54
CA GLY A 13 1.30 17.50 5.47
C GLY A 13 0.18 18.05 4.56
N ARG A 14 -0.80 17.21 4.18
CA ARG A 14 -1.92 17.60 3.30
C ARG A 14 -3.08 18.30 4.01
N CYS A 15 -3.01 18.48 5.33
CA CYS A 15 -3.99 19.22 6.10
C CYS A 15 -3.32 20.20 7.08
N PRO A 16 -4.00 21.30 7.44
CA PRO A 16 -3.47 22.25 8.40
C PRO A 16 -3.67 21.73 9.84
N VAL A 17 -2.59 21.77 10.62
CA VAL A 17 -2.65 21.64 12.08
C VAL A 17 -2.75 23.03 12.67
N GLN A 18 -3.72 23.27 13.56
CA GLN A 18 -3.86 24.58 14.20
C GLN A 18 -2.70 24.83 15.19
N GLN A 19 -2.12 26.03 15.15
CA GLN A 19 -0.93 26.39 15.94
C GLN A 19 -1.11 26.19 17.44
N ASN A 20 -2.32 26.44 17.95
CA ASN A 20 -2.68 26.29 19.36
C ASN A 20 -2.63 24.83 19.88
N ILE A 21 -2.78 23.83 18.99
CA ILE A 21 -2.76 22.41 19.36
C ILE A 21 -1.54 21.66 18.81
N GLN A 22 -0.68 22.33 18.05
CA GLN A 22 0.45 21.70 17.36
C GLN A 22 1.43 20.98 18.31
N THR A 23 1.54 21.44 19.56
CA THR A 23 2.35 20.78 20.59
C THR A 23 1.75 19.45 21.06
N LEU A 24 0.43 19.29 20.97
CA LEU A 24 -0.30 18.07 21.37
C LEU A 24 -0.55 17.14 20.17
N ILE A 25 -0.89 17.70 19.02
CA ILE A 25 -1.19 16.98 17.78
C ILE A 25 -0.32 17.61 16.69
N PRO A 26 0.92 17.12 16.50
CA PRO A 26 1.88 17.76 15.60
C PRO A 26 1.57 17.53 14.11
N GLU A 27 0.72 16.56 13.80
CA GLU A 27 0.44 16.11 12.44
C GLU A 27 -1.03 15.78 12.26
N CYS A 28 -1.46 15.80 11.01
CA CYS A 28 -2.79 15.38 10.62
C CYS A 28 -2.74 14.59 9.32
N ASN A 29 -3.81 13.83 9.11
CA ASN A 29 -3.91 12.79 8.11
C ASN A 29 -5.19 13.01 7.31
N VAL A 30 -5.07 13.25 6.01
CA VAL A 30 -6.23 13.47 5.14
C VAL A 30 -6.92 12.15 4.80
N GLN A 31 -8.19 12.24 4.43
CA GLN A 31 -8.91 11.14 3.80
C GLN A 31 -8.28 10.78 2.45
N TYR A 32 -8.45 9.52 2.04
CA TYR A 32 -7.99 9.08 0.74
C TYR A 32 -8.74 9.82 -0.38
N SER A 33 -7.99 10.28 -1.36
CA SER A 33 -8.47 10.72 -2.66
C SER A 33 -7.33 10.52 -3.65
N TRP A 34 -7.64 10.41 -4.94
CA TRP A 34 -6.61 10.18 -5.96
C TRP A 34 -5.59 11.33 -6.02
N SER A 35 -5.98 12.56 -5.65
CA SER A 35 -5.08 13.71 -5.59
C SER A 35 -4.23 13.78 -4.32
N ASN A 36 -4.63 13.06 -3.26
CA ASN A 36 -3.90 12.98 -1.99
C ASN A 36 -3.03 11.73 -1.89
N GLU A 37 -3.13 10.83 -2.85
CA GLU A 37 -2.31 9.62 -2.93
C GLU A 37 -0.83 9.99 -2.94
N ASP A 38 -0.05 9.25 -2.14
CA ASP A 38 1.39 9.36 -2.09
C ASP A 38 2.00 8.39 -3.10
N THR A 39 2.72 8.97 -4.05
CA THR A 39 3.36 8.26 -5.17
C THR A 39 4.87 8.40 -5.15
N GLU A 40 5.44 8.95 -4.08
CA GLU A 40 6.88 9.19 -3.98
C GLU A 40 7.63 7.87 -3.76
N PRO A 41 8.86 7.74 -4.29
CA PRO A 41 9.71 6.62 -3.97
C PRO A 41 10.33 6.78 -2.57
N TYR A 42 10.38 5.68 -1.81
CA TYR A 42 10.95 5.65 -0.47
C TYR A 42 11.99 4.54 -0.33
N GLN A 43 12.86 4.73 0.66
CA GLN A 43 13.64 3.67 1.28
C GLN A 43 12.83 3.02 2.42
N THR A 44 13.39 1.98 3.03
CA THR A 44 12.79 1.30 4.19
C THR A 44 12.37 2.31 5.28
N ASN A 45 11.24 2.03 5.94
CA ASN A 45 10.61 2.90 6.95
C ASN A 45 10.13 4.26 6.40
N TRP A 46 9.72 4.34 5.13
CA TRP A 46 9.17 5.57 4.52
C TRP A 46 10.16 6.75 4.54
N THR A 47 11.45 6.47 4.32
CA THR A 47 12.51 7.49 4.35
C THR A 47 12.87 7.97 2.94
N SER A 48 12.99 9.29 2.73
CA SER A 48 13.18 9.90 1.39
C SER A 48 14.62 9.92 0.87
N THR A 49 15.50 9.06 1.37
CA THR A 49 16.95 9.11 1.04
C THR A 49 17.24 8.50 -0.34
N ILE A 50 17.70 9.32 -1.29
CA ILE A 50 17.85 8.96 -2.72
C ILE A 50 19.21 8.28 -3.01
N ASN A 51 20.11 8.18 -2.04
CA ASN A 51 21.50 7.74 -2.28
C ASN A 51 21.70 6.21 -2.36
N ALA A 52 20.64 5.41 -2.42
CA ALA A 52 20.72 3.96 -2.46
C ALA A 52 19.65 3.35 -3.39
N SER A 53 19.85 2.09 -3.79
CA SER A 53 18.83 1.32 -4.52
C SER A 53 17.55 1.26 -3.70
N LEU A 54 16.44 1.71 -4.28
CA LEU A 54 15.12 1.69 -3.64
C LEU A 54 14.56 0.27 -3.70
N PRO A 55 14.16 -0.33 -2.57
CA PRO A 55 13.52 -1.64 -2.62
C PRO A 55 12.15 -1.52 -3.28
N SER A 56 11.78 -2.55 -4.05
CA SER A 56 10.56 -2.56 -4.87
C SER A 56 9.29 -2.29 -4.06
N GLU A 57 9.24 -2.78 -2.82
CA GLU A 57 8.10 -2.64 -1.91
C GLU A 57 7.92 -1.22 -1.34
N TRP A 58 8.91 -0.36 -1.49
CA TRP A 58 8.87 1.06 -1.09
C TRP A 58 8.82 2.00 -2.30
N THR A 59 8.68 1.44 -3.51
CA THR A 59 8.54 2.20 -4.75
C THR A 59 7.11 2.10 -5.25
N TYR A 60 6.49 3.25 -5.51
CA TYR A 60 5.13 3.29 -6.02
C TYR A 60 5.06 2.70 -7.43
N SER A 61 4.10 1.80 -7.65
CA SER A 61 3.78 1.27 -8.97
C SER A 61 2.47 1.88 -9.46
N SER A 62 2.49 2.48 -10.64
CA SER A 62 1.32 3.09 -11.24
C SER A 62 0.27 2.04 -11.64
N GLN A 63 -0.97 2.48 -11.78
CA GLN A 63 -2.07 1.64 -12.25
C GLN A 63 -1.77 1.00 -13.63
N ALA A 64 -1.09 1.74 -14.53
CA ALA A 64 -0.71 1.24 -15.84
C ALA A 64 0.31 0.11 -15.76
N GLU A 65 1.34 0.26 -14.92
CA GLU A 65 2.38 -0.77 -14.69
C GLU A 65 1.80 -2.03 -14.07
N LEU A 66 0.91 -1.87 -13.09
CA LEU A 66 0.25 -3.00 -12.44
C LEU A 66 -0.88 -3.62 -13.27
N ARG A 67 -1.26 -2.97 -14.38
CA ARG A 67 -2.50 -3.25 -15.12
C ARG A 67 -3.71 -3.34 -14.19
N GLY A 68 -3.69 -2.50 -13.15
CA GLY A 68 -4.71 -2.44 -12.13
C GLY A 68 -5.94 -1.68 -12.62
N TYR A 69 -7.06 -1.91 -11.96
CA TYR A 69 -8.28 -1.13 -12.14
C TYR A 69 -8.69 -0.55 -10.79
N PRO A 70 -9.43 0.57 -10.77
CA PRO A 70 -9.93 1.11 -9.52
C PRO A 70 -10.80 0.08 -8.79
N TYR A 71 -10.64 0.01 -7.47
CA TYR A 71 -11.40 -0.89 -6.60
C TYR A 71 -12.38 -0.07 -5.76
N VAL A 72 -13.67 -0.44 -5.79
CA VAL A 72 -14.70 0.23 -4.99
C VAL A 72 -14.73 -0.40 -3.60
N GLY A 73 -14.21 0.34 -2.61
CA GLY A 73 -14.30 -0.02 -1.20
C GLY A 73 -15.58 0.51 -0.55
N SER A 74 -15.68 0.36 0.77
CA SER A 74 -16.82 0.85 1.55
C SER A 74 -16.70 2.35 1.82
N ILE A 75 -15.46 2.84 1.99
CA ILE A 75 -15.17 4.22 2.38
C ILE A 75 -14.78 5.06 1.15
N ALA A 76 -14.05 4.48 0.20
CA ALA A 76 -13.57 5.19 -0.99
C ALA A 76 -13.41 4.30 -2.23
N VAL A 77 -13.22 4.93 -3.39
CA VAL A 77 -12.79 4.25 -4.62
C VAL A 77 -11.28 4.39 -4.74
N TYR A 78 -10.58 3.27 -4.63
CA TYR A 78 -9.12 3.17 -4.60
C TYR A 78 -8.53 3.02 -6.00
N ALA A 79 -7.46 3.74 -6.32
CA ALA A 79 -6.75 3.58 -7.58
C ALA A 79 -6.14 2.18 -7.73
N GLY A 80 -5.89 1.76 -8.98
CA GLY A 80 -5.30 0.45 -9.26
C GLY A 80 -3.77 0.38 -9.05
N GLY A 81 -3.15 1.48 -8.63
CA GLY A 81 -1.72 1.58 -8.29
C GLY A 81 -1.42 1.16 -6.86
N GLY A 82 -0.21 1.49 -6.41
CA GLY A 82 0.21 1.40 -5.00
C GLY A 82 1.60 0.82 -4.80
N TYR A 83 1.98 0.69 -3.53
CA TYR A 83 3.21 0.02 -3.12
C TYR A 83 2.93 -1.47 -2.97
N ILE A 84 3.79 -2.33 -3.52
CA ILE A 84 3.51 -3.76 -3.66
C ILE A 84 4.63 -4.66 -3.11
N LYS A 85 4.25 -5.76 -2.46
CA LYS A 85 5.15 -6.89 -2.21
C LYS A 85 4.52 -8.17 -2.74
N VAL A 86 5.25 -8.88 -3.59
CA VAL A 86 4.87 -10.20 -4.09
C VAL A 86 5.59 -11.25 -3.25
N PHE A 87 4.83 -12.13 -2.60
CA PHE A 87 5.36 -13.21 -1.78
C PHE A 87 5.55 -14.48 -2.61
N LYS A 88 6.64 -15.20 -2.32
CA LYS A 88 6.81 -16.58 -2.73
C LYS A 88 6.24 -17.52 -1.66
N LEU A 89 6.06 -18.80 -2.00
CA LEU A 89 5.52 -19.81 -1.09
C LEU A 89 6.32 -19.81 0.24
N SER A 90 5.62 -19.68 1.36
CA SER A 90 6.15 -19.77 2.73
C SER A 90 7.05 -18.60 3.20
N SER A 91 6.80 -17.36 2.77
CA SER A 91 7.59 -16.18 3.18
C SER A 91 7.12 -15.50 4.49
N LEU A 92 7.04 -16.23 5.61
CA LEU A 92 6.72 -15.61 6.91
C LEU A 92 7.77 -14.55 7.32
N ASP A 93 9.04 -14.78 6.99
CA ASP A 93 10.13 -13.85 7.32
C ASP A 93 10.02 -12.53 6.55
N GLU A 94 9.59 -12.57 5.28
CA GLU A 94 9.35 -11.34 4.51
C GLU A 94 8.19 -10.52 5.10
N LEU A 95 7.13 -11.20 5.55
CA LEU A 95 6.01 -10.54 6.20
C LEU A 95 6.42 -9.94 7.54
N ASN A 96 7.24 -10.65 8.33
CA ASN A 96 7.83 -10.14 9.55
C ASN A 96 8.75 -8.94 9.29
N ALA A 97 9.52 -8.95 8.20
CA ALA A 97 10.36 -7.82 7.81
C ALA A 97 9.53 -6.57 7.46
N LEU A 98 8.44 -6.72 6.70
CA LEU A 98 7.52 -5.61 6.40
C LEU A 98 6.86 -5.07 7.67
N LYS A 99 6.45 -5.97 8.58
CA LYS A 99 5.87 -5.59 9.87
C LYS A 99 6.87 -4.80 10.72
N ASN A 100 8.10 -5.30 10.84
CA ASN A 100 9.16 -4.67 11.65
C ASN A 100 9.64 -3.34 11.07
N SER A 101 9.41 -3.09 9.78
CA SER A 101 9.74 -1.83 9.11
C SER A 101 8.57 -0.84 9.04
N ASN A 102 7.45 -1.11 9.72
CA ASN A 102 6.25 -0.27 9.70
C ASN A 102 5.77 0.02 8.27
N TRP A 103 5.78 -1.00 7.41
CA TRP A 103 5.27 -0.85 6.04
C TRP A 103 3.81 -0.39 6.06
N ILE A 104 2.99 -0.84 7.01
CA ILE A 104 1.67 -0.26 7.27
C ILE A 104 1.80 0.75 8.42
N ASP A 105 1.41 2.00 8.18
CA ASP A 105 1.50 3.09 9.14
C ASP A 105 0.21 3.95 9.15
N LYS A 106 0.24 5.07 9.89
CA LYS A 106 -0.89 6.02 10.00
C LYS A 106 -1.29 6.71 8.69
N TYR A 107 -0.44 6.65 7.66
CA TYR A 107 -0.71 7.23 6.33
C TYR A 107 -1.34 6.21 5.38
N THR A 108 -1.25 4.91 5.69
CA THR A 108 -1.95 3.85 4.96
C THR A 108 -3.48 4.04 5.04
N ARG A 109 -4.17 3.85 3.92
CA ARG A 109 -5.63 4.01 3.77
C ARG A 109 -6.34 2.80 3.21
N ALA A 110 -5.59 1.91 2.58
CA ALA A 110 -6.10 0.62 2.14
C ALA A 110 -4.96 -0.36 2.01
N VAL A 111 -5.22 -1.60 2.39
CA VAL A 111 -4.34 -2.74 2.17
C VAL A 111 -5.13 -3.83 1.48
N PHE A 112 -4.63 -4.26 0.32
CA PHE A 112 -5.16 -5.32 -0.49
C PHE A 112 -4.30 -6.57 -0.34
N LEU A 113 -4.91 -7.70 0.00
CA LEU A 113 -4.31 -9.02 -0.15
C LEU A 113 -4.94 -9.71 -1.36
N GLU A 114 -4.15 -9.91 -2.40
CA GLU A 114 -4.61 -10.42 -3.69
C GLU A 114 -3.98 -11.79 -3.96
N ILE A 115 -4.84 -12.79 -4.15
CA ILE A 115 -4.47 -14.20 -4.28
C ILE A 115 -5.16 -14.78 -5.51
N SER A 116 -4.39 -15.48 -6.36
CA SER A 116 -4.92 -16.24 -7.49
C SER A 116 -4.70 -17.74 -7.28
N LEU A 117 -5.81 -18.46 -7.17
CA LEU A 117 -5.91 -19.90 -6.98
C LEU A 117 -6.34 -20.56 -8.29
N TYR A 118 -5.82 -21.74 -8.57
CA TYR A 118 -6.23 -22.56 -9.71
C TYR A 118 -6.54 -23.97 -9.23
N ASN A 119 -7.73 -24.46 -9.54
CA ASN A 119 -8.15 -25.82 -9.30
C ASN A 119 -8.11 -26.60 -10.60
N ALA A 120 -7.05 -27.40 -10.79
CA ALA A 120 -6.85 -28.20 -12.00
C ALA A 120 -7.87 -29.33 -12.17
N GLN A 121 -8.52 -29.79 -11.09
CA GLN A 121 -9.47 -30.90 -11.15
C GLN A 121 -10.77 -30.52 -11.88
N VAL A 122 -11.18 -29.26 -11.76
CA VAL A 122 -12.40 -28.72 -12.39
C VAL A 122 -12.10 -27.60 -13.39
N ASP A 123 -10.81 -27.35 -13.65
CA ASP A 123 -10.31 -26.28 -14.53
C ASP A 123 -10.87 -24.88 -14.22
N VAL A 124 -10.78 -24.48 -12.95
CA VAL A 124 -11.31 -23.18 -12.47
C VAL A 124 -10.20 -22.30 -11.90
N PHE A 125 -10.13 -21.06 -12.36
CA PHE A 125 -9.35 -19.98 -11.74
C PHE A 125 -10.22 -19.18 -10.77
N THR A 126 -9.68 -18.88 -9.59
CA THR A 126 -10.35 -18.04 -8.58
C THR A 126 -9.40 -16.92 -8.17
N SER A 127 -9.86 -15.68 -8.30
CA SER A 127 -9.16 -14.50 -7.80
C SER A 127 -9.86 -14.01 -6.54
N VAL A 128 -9.09 -13.89 -5.46
CA VAL A 128 -9.56 -13.43 -4.16
C VAL A 128 -8.84 -12.13 -3.82
N THR A 129 -9.61 -11.12 -3.45
CA THR A 129 -9.11 -9.83 -2.98
C THR A 129 -9.71 -9.55 -1.62
N PHE A 130 -8.88 -9.47 -0.59
CA PHE A 130 -9.27 -8.92 0.71
C PHE A 130 -8.84 -7.46 0.77
N LEU A 131 -9.77 -6.58 1.14
CA LEU A 131 -9.52 -5.17 1.37
C LEU A 131 -9.66 -4.89 2.87
N SER A 132 -8.66 -4.25 3.45
CA SER A 132 -8.72 -3.60 4.76
C SER A 132 -8.61 -2.09 4.54
N GLU A 133 -9.61 -1.33 5.00
CA GLU A 133 -9.68 0.14 4.96
C GLU A 133 -9.35 0.74 6.34
#